data_AF-A0A956LNP1-F1
#
_entry.id   AF-A0A956LNP1-F1
#
_cell.length_a   1.000
_cell.length_b   1.000
_cell.length_c   1.000
_cell.angle_alpha   90.00
_cell.angle_beta   90.00
_cell.angle_gamma   90.00
#
_symmetry.space_group_name_H-M   'P 1'
#
loop_
_entity.id
_entity.type
_entity.pdbx_description
1 polymer ?
#
loop_
_entity_poly.entity_id
_entity_poly.type
_entity_poly.pdbx_seq_one_letter_code
_entity_poly.pdbx_strand_id
1 'polypeptide(L)'
;PTPLNEEPELDDPKIKSAASSWLALLKRGELDKLASRSSVPFYAGDQIIARTQDELKGVLKAMIDESRGAAVSDATIYSAAGLRRKFGSVPAGVSEGRGRMYATAKIGGQTTILLLEQRFGAWRIVGLSR
;
A
#
# COMPACT_ATOMS: atom_id res chain seq x y z
N PRO A 1 12.30 -29.64 11.94
CA PRO A 1 11.81 -28.26 12.20
C PRO A 1 11.45 -27.58 10.88
N THR A 2 10.16 -27.50 10.58
CA THR A 2 9.61 -26.70 9.48
C THR A 2 10.01 -25.24 9.70
N PRO A 3 10.53 -24.49 8.69
CA PRO A 3 10.73 -23.06 8.88
C PRO A 3 9.34 -22.43 9.04
N LEU A 4 9.04 -22.01 10.27
CA LEU A 4 7.85 -21.24 10.61
C LEU A 4 8.03 -19.85 10.00
N ASN A 5 7.21 -19.55 8.99
CA ASN A 5 7.00 -18.21 8.43
C ASN A 5 8.28 -17.40 8.19
N GLU A 6 8.79 -17.44 6.96
CA GLU A 6 9.66 -16.37 6.45
C GLU A 6 8.83 -15.07 6.45
N GLU A 7 8.89 -14.31 7.54
CA GLU A 7 8.42 -12.94 7.55
C GLU A 7 9.21 -12.18 6.47
N PRO A 8 8.54 -11.46 5.57
CA PRO A 8 9.24 -10.77 4.49
C PRO A 8 10.28 -9.82 5.09
N GLU A 9 11.51 -9.91 4.61
CA GLU A 9 12.61 -9.09 5.10
C GLU A 9 12.33 -7.62 4.73
N LEU A 10 12.50 -6.71 5.70
CA LEU A 10 12.22 -5.27 5.53
C LEU A 10 12.98 -4.66 4.35
N ASP A 11 14.14 -5.22 4.03
CA ASP A 11 15.04 -4.78 2.97
C ASP A 11 14.81 -5.50 1.63
N ASP A 12 13.72 -6.29 1.46
CA ASP A 12 13.41 -6.87 0.15
C ASP A 12 13.19 -5.75 -0.89
N PRO A 13 14.10 -5.60 -1.88
CA PRO A 13 14.04 -4.53 -2.86
C PRO A 13 12.74 -4.60 -3.70
N LYS A 14 12.08 -5.76 -3.77
CA LYS A 14 10.82 -5.93 -4.49
C LYS A 14 9.67 -5.18 -3.81
N ILE A 15 9.64 -5.11 -2.48
CA ILE A 15 8.60 -4.39 -1.72
C ILE A 15 8.74 -2.89 -1.96
N LYS A 16 9.97 -2.38 -1.79
CA LYS A 16 10.29 -0.97 -2.04
C LYS A 16 9.99 -0.59 -3.49
N SER A 17 10.40 -1.43 -4.45
CA SER A 17 10.12 -1.22 -5.87
C SER A 17 8.61 -1.17 -6.16
N ALA A 18 7.81 -2.07 -5.58
CA ALA A 18 6.36 -2.06 -5.77
C ALA A 18 5.70 -0.79 -5.23
N ALA A 19 6.03 -0.38 -4.00
CA ALA A 19 5.51 0.83 -3.38
C ALA A 19 5.92 2.10 -4.14
N SER A 20 7.21 2.27 -4.43
CA SER A 20 7.73 3.43 -5.16
C SER A 20 7.18 3.51 -6.58
N SER A 21 7.05 2.38 -7.29
CA SER A 21 6.45 2.34 -8.63
C SER A 21 4.99 2.77 -8.59
N TRP A 22 4.23 2.30 -7.59
CA TRP A 22 2.82 2.66 -7.45
C TRP A 22 2.64 4.17 -7.17
N LEU A 23 3.44 4.75 -6.28
CA LEU A 23 3.43 6.19 -6.00
C LEU A 23 3.84 7.03 -7.22
N ALA A 24 4.80 6.55 -8.00
CA ALA A 24 5.22 7.22 -9.23
C ALA A 24 4.13 7.18 -10.31
N LEU A 25 3.30 6.13 -10.36
CA LEU A 25 2.13 6.06 -11.24
C LEU A 25 1.03 7.00 -10.75
N LEU A 26 0.83 7.11 -9.43
CA LEU A 26 -0.14 8.03 -8.83
C LEU A 26 0.18 9.46 -9.22
N LYS A 27 1.44 9.87 -9.02
CA LYS A 27 1.92 11.21 -9.38
C LYS A 27 1.72 11.55 -10.86
N ARG A 28 1.76 10.54 -11.74
CA ARG A 28 1.56 10.70 -13.19
C ARG A 28 0.10 10.60 -13.62
N GLY A 29 -0.82 10.21 -12.73
CA GLY A 29 -2.23 10.01 -13.06
C GLY A 29 -2.50 8.79 -13.95
N GLU A 30 -1.63 7.77 -13.89
CA GLU A 30 -1.67 6.59 -14.78
C GLU A 30 -2.64 5.52 -14.26
N LEU A 31 -3.95 5.80 -14.34
CA LEU A 31 -5.02 5.02 -13.71
C LEU A 31 -4.95 3.51 -14.00
N ASP A 32 -4.89 3.10 -15.27
CA ASP A 32 -4.91 1.68 -15.64
C ASP A 32 -3.67 0.93 -15.11
N LYS A 33 -2.50 1.57 -15.16
CA LYS A 33 -1.27 1.00 -14.61
C LYS A 33 -1.36 0.90 -13.09
N LEU A 34 -1.96 1.88 -12.43
CA LEU A 34 -2.16 1.90 -10.98
C LEU A 34 -3.08 0.76 -10.54
N ALA A 35 -4.23 0.61 -11.22
CA ALA A 35 -5.15 -0.50 -11.00
C ALA A 35 -4.47 -1.85 -11.23
N SER A 36 -3.65 -1.97 -12.29
CA SER A 36 -2.89 -3.18 -12.59
C SER A 36 -1.79 -3.51 -11.56
N ARG A 37 -1.42 -2.57 -10.68
CA ARG A 37 -0.45 -2.75 -9.58
C ARG A 37 -1.15 -2.89 -8.22
N SER A 38 -2.45 -2.71 -8.19
CA SER A 38 -3.31 -2.96 -7.05
C SER A 38 -4.01 -4.31 -7.17
N SER A 39 -4.68 -4.74 -6.11
CA SER A 39 -5.52 -5.94 -6.13
C SER A 39 -6.79 -5.71 -5.31
N VAL A 40 -7.84 -6.40 -5.70
CA VAL A 40 -9.09 -6.49 -4.93
C VAL A 40 -9.09 -7.74 -4.03
N PRO A 41 -9.85 -7.75 -2.92
CA PRO A 41 -10.54 -6.60 -2.34
C PRO A 41 -9.56 -5.51 -1.91
N PHE A 42 -9.91 -4.26 -2.16
CA PHE A 42 -9.10 -3.09 -1.82
C PHE A 42 -9.62 -2.42 -0.55
N TYR A 43 -8.73 -2.12 0.38
CA TYR A 43 -9.07 -1.67 1.73
C TYR A 43 -8.73 -0.20 1.98
N ALA A 44 -9.58 0.48 2.75
CA ALA A 44 -9.23 1.68 3.51
C ALA A 44 -9.24 1.33 5.00
N GLY A 45 -8.05 1.20 5.60
CA GLY A 45 -7.92 0.59 6.93
C GLY A 45 -8.51 -0.83 6.94
N ASP A 46 -9.53 -1.07 7.76
CA ASP A 46 -10.22 -2.37 7.86
C ASP A 46 -11.46 -2.49 6.95
N GLN A 47 -11.85 -1.43 6.26
CA GLN A 47 -13.03 -1.41 5.40
C GLN A 47 -12.68 -1.76 3.95
N ILE A 48 -13.45 -2.66 3.34
CA ILE A 48 -13.36 -2.91 1.89
C ILE A 48 -14.06 -1.76 1.16
N ILE A 49 -13.30 -1.01 0.38
CA ILE A 49 -13.80 0.12 -0.44
C ILE A 49 -13.91 -0.22 -1.93
N ALA A 50 -13.31 -1.33 -2.37
CA ALA A 50 -13.55 -1.90 -3.69
C ALA A 50 -13.44 -3.43 -3.66
N ARG A 51 -14.41 -4.10 -4.27
CA ARG A 51 -14.52 -5.55 -4.44
C ARG A 51 -14.25 -5.96 -5.90
N THR A 52 -14.50 -5.06 -6.84
CA THR A 52 -14.30 -5.29 -8.28
C THR A 52 -13.21 -4.39 -8.86
N GLN A 53 -12.69 -4.75 -10.04
CA GLN A 53 -11.70 -3.92 -10.73
C GLN A 53 -12.26 -2.55 -11.14
N ASP A 54 -13.53 -2.48 -11.54
CA ASP A 54 -14.18 -1.21 -11.89
C ASP A 54 -14.35 -0.29 -10.66
N GLU A 55 -14.77 -0.84 -9.52
CA GLU A 55 -14.82 -0.10 -8.25
C GLU A 55 -13.42 0.40 -7.86
N LEU A 56 -12.40 -0.44 -8.00
CA LEU A 56 -11.01 -0.07 -7.72
C LEU A 56 -10.57 1.09 -8.63
N LYS A 57 -10.85 1.04 -9.93
CA LYS A 57 -10.54 2.15 -10.84
C LYS A 57 -11.27 3.44 -10.43
N GLY A 58 -12.53 3.34 -9.99
CA GLY A 58 -13.28 4.49 -9.45
C GLY A 58 -12.58 5.13 -8.25
N VAL A 59 -12.20 4.32 -7.26
CA VAL A 59 -11.46 4.76 -6.06
C VAL A 59 -10.12 5.41 -6.43
N LEU A 60 -9.34 4.74 -7.28
CA LEU A 60 -8.01 5.22 -7.67
C LEU A 60 -8.07 6.50 -8.49
N LYS A 61 -9.10 6.65 -9.33
CA LYS A 61 -9.34 7.89 -10.09
C LYS A 61 -9.63 9.06 -9.16
N ALA A 62 -10.53 8.88 -8.20
CA ALA A 62 -10.80 9.91 -7.18
C ALA A 62 -9.51 10.30 -6.45
N MET A 63 -8.67 9.32 -6.10
CA MET A 63 -7.40 9.60 -5.44
C MET A 63 -6.38 10.35 -6.32
N ILE A 64 -6.32 10.06 -7.62
CA ILE A 64 -5.52 10.82 -8.59
C ILE A 64 -6.02 12.27 -8.66
N ASP A 65 -7.33 12.45 -8.76
CA ASP A 65 -7.95 13.78 -8.86
C ASP A 65 -7.70 14.60 -7.58
N GLU A 66 -7.83 13.99 -6.39
CA GLU A 66 -7.52 14.60 -5.10
C GLU A 66 -6.04 14.97 -4.94
N SER A 67 -5.13 14.16 -5.50
CA SER A 67 -3.69 14.35 -5.38
C SER A 67 -3.08 15.16 -6.52
N ARG A 68 -3.91 15.72 -7.41
CA ARG A 68 -3.42 16.48 -8.56
C ARG A 68 -2.68 17.73 -8.12
N GLY A 69 -1.41 17.84 -8.52
CA GLY A 69 -0.53 18.94 -8.10
C GLY A 69 0.02 18.79 -6.67
N ALA A 70 -0.35 17.74 -5.93
CA ALA A 70 0.18 17.47 -4.61
C ALA A 70 1.60 16.89 -4.69
N ALA A 71 2.44 17.25 -3.71
CA ALA A 71 3.73 16.60 -3.53
C ALA A 71 3.53 15.15 -3.05
N VAL A 72 4.25 14.22 -3.69
CA VAL A 72 4.31 12.81 -3.29
C VAL A 72 5.75 12.49 -2.91
N SER A 73 5.97 12.05 -1.66
CA SER A 73 7.30 11.64 -1.20
C SER A 73 7.63 10.20 -1.59
N ASP A 74 8.90 9.83 -1.42
CA ASP A 74 9.31 8.43 -1.50
C ASP A 74 8.67 7.56 -0.41
N ALA A 75 8.59 6.27 -0.71
CA ALA A 75 8.12 5.24 0.21
C ALA A 75 9.20 4.83 1.21
N THR A 76 8.82 4.70 2.47
CA THR A 76 9.61 4.03 3.51
C THR A 76 8.88 2.76 3.95
N ILE A 77 9.56 1.61 3.92
CA ILE A 77 8.98 0.30 4.23
C ILE A 77 9.01 0.03 5.73
N TYR A 78 7.94 -0.57 6.23
CA TYR A 78 7.76 -0.96 7.62
C TYR A 78 7.10 -2.34 7.73
N SER A 79 7.45 -3.05 8.79
CA SER A 79 6.67 -4.16 9.32
C SER A 79 5.53 -3.61 10.18
N ALA A 80 4.57 -4.45 10.54
CA ALA A 80 3.51 -4.06 11.48
C ALA A 80 4.08 -3.57 12.83
N ALA A 81 5.07 -4.29 13.38
CA ALA A 81 5.76 -3.89 14.61
C ALA A 81 6.50 -2.55 14.46
N GLY A 82 7.15 -2.32 13.31
CA GLY A 82 7.82 -1.05 13.01
C GLY A 82 6.83 0.13 12.91
N LEU A 83 5.67 -0.09 12.30
CA LEU A 83 4.57 0.87 12.26
C LEU A 83 4.06 1.21 13.66
N ARG A 84 3.80 0.20 14.49
CA ARG A 84 3.34 0.39 15.86
C ARG A 84 4.30 1.24 16.69
N ARG A 85 5.61 0.98 16.56
CA ARG A 85 6.65 1.77 17.23
C ARG A 85 6.67 3.22 16.74
N LYS A 86 6.46 3.46 15.45
CA LYS A 86 6.49 4.79 14.85
C LYS A 86 5.28 5.64 15.23
N PHE A 87 4.07 5.06 15.23
CA PHE A 87 2.82 5.79 15.44
C PHE A 87 2.29 5.69 16.88
N GLY A 88 2.92 4.90 17.75
CA GLY A 88 2.48 4.66 19.13
C GLY A 88 1.27 3.74 19.25
N SER A 89 0.55 3.50 18.15
CA SER A 89 -0.56 2.58 18.01
C SER A 89 -0.46 1.83 16.67
N VAL A 90 -1.22 0.75 16.53
CA VAL A 90 -1.35 0.03 15.25
C VAL A 90 -2.43 0.75 14.43
N PRO A 91 -2.11 1.34 13.27
CA PRO A 91 -3.12 1.98 12.42
C PRO A 91 -4.16 0.96 11.94
N ALA A 92 -5.39 1.42 11.67
CA ALA A 92 -6.45 0.57 11.13
C ALA A 92 -5.98 -0.15 9.84
N GLY A 93 -6.36 -1.42 9.67
CA GLY A 93 -5.91 -2.23 8.53
C GLY A 93 -4.52 -2.85 8.67
N VAL A 94 -3.73 -2.46 9.68
CA VAL A 94 -2.45 -3.08 10.00
C VAL A 94 -2.72 -4.30 10.88
N SER A 95 -2.38 -5.48 10.37
CA SER A 95 -2.45 -6.75 11.11
C SER A 95 -1.10 -7.43 11.11
N GLU A 96 -0.65 -7.87 12.28
CA GLU A 96 0.48 -8.78 12.44
C GLU A 96 0.08 -10.18 11.93
N GLY A 97 0.98 -10.90 11.25
CA GLY A 97 0.79 -12.32 10.91
C GLY A 97 0.08 -12.67 9.59
N ARG A 98 -0.22 -11.71 8.70
CA ARG A 98 -0.83 -12.01 7.37
C ARG A 98 0.12 -11.95 6.17
N GLY A 99 1.44 -11.93 6.37
CA GLY A 99 2.40 -11.72 5.26
C GLY A 99 2.23 -10.36 4.59
N ARG A 100 1.71 -9.37 5.33
CA ARG A 100 1.52 -7.99 4.88
C ARG A 100 2.76 -7.17 5.19
N MET A 101 3.13 -6.33 4.24
CA MET A 101 4.14 -5.29 4.41
C MET A 101 3.48 -3.93 4.22
N TYR A 102 4.12 -2.90 4.75
CA TYR A 102 3.54 -1.58 4.75
C TYR A 102 4.56 -0.57 4.25
N ALA A 103 4.09 0.43 3.50
CA ALA A 103 4.91 1.53 3.05
C ALA A 103 4.28 2.85 3.48
N THR A 104 5.03 3.75 4.12
CA THR A 104 4.54 5.10 4.39
C THR A 104 5.09 6.07 3.35
N ALA A 105 4.24 6.94 2.83
CA ALA A 105 4.61 8.08 2.00
C ALA A 105 3.77 9.30 2.38
N LYS A 106 4.22 10.49 2.04
CA LYS A 106 3.43 11.72 2.14
C LYS A 106 2.79 12.01 0.80
N ILE A 107 1.47 12.19 0.78
CA ILE A 107 0.69 12.62 -0.39
C ILE A 107 -0.04 13.89 0.03
N GLY A 108 0.27 15.02 -0.61
CA GLY A 108 -0.33 16.32 -0.22
C GLY A 108 -0.03 16.72 1.22
N GLY A 109 1.13 16.33 1.74
CA GLY A 109 1.54 16.60 3.13
C GLY A 109 0.94 15.64 4.16
N GLN A 110 -0.05 14.82 3.81
CA GLN A 110 -0.64 13.81 4.69
C GLN A 110 0.12 12.49 4.59
N THR A 111 0.36 11.85 5.73
CA THR A 111 0.96 10.52 5.77
C THR A 111 -0.06 9.49 5.29
N THR A 112 0.28 8.74 4.25
CA THR A 112 -0.49 7.62 3.74
C THR A 112 0.32 6.35 3.93
N ILE A 113 -0.32 5.32 4.48
CA ILE A 113 0.22 3.99 4.66
C ILE A 113 -0.36 3.13 3.54
N LEU A 114 0.48 2.61 2.66
CA LEU A 114 0.10 1.60 1.67
C LEU A 114 0.19 0.22 2.31
N LEU A 115 -0.84 -0.60 2.07
CA LEU A 115 -0.88 -2.00 2.48
C LEU A 115 -0.44 -2.86 1.30
N LEU A 116 0.63 -3.64 1.48
CA LEU A 116 1.21 -4.51 0.47
C LEU A 116 0.98 -5.97 0.86
N GLU A 117 0.55 -6.76 -0.11
CA GLU A 117 0.44 -8.22 0.01
C GLU A 117 1.04 -8.89 -1.22
N GLN A 118 1.59 -10.09 -1.03
CA GLN A 118 1.98 -10.92 -2.15
C GLN A 118 0.75 -11.61 -2.75
N ARG A 119 0.48 -11.34 -4.03
CA ARG A 119 -0.62 -11.94 -4.80
C ARG A 119 -0.05 -12.47 -6.11
N PHE A 120 -0.31 -13.74 -6.39
CA PHE A 120 0.16 -14.41 -7.62
C PHE A 120 1.69 -14.21 -7.86
N GLY A 121 2.50 -14.30 -6.81
CA GLY A 121 3.96 -14.15 -6.88
C GLY A 121 4.49 -12.71 -6.97
N ALA A 122 3.62 -11.70 -6.95
CA ALA A 122 4.02 -10.29 -6.99
C ALA A 122 3.45 -9.47 -5.82
N TRP A 123 4.21 -8.49 -5.34
CA TRP A 123 3.72 -7.53 -4.35
C TRP A 123 2.71 -6.58 -5.00
N ARG A 124 1.51 -6.51 -4.42
CA ARG A 124 0.39 -5.68 -4.86
C ARG A 124 -0.05 -4.76 -3.74
N ILE A 125 -0.51 -3.56 -4.12
CA ILE A 125 -1.18 -2.67 -3.17
C ILE A 125 -2.62 -3.14 -3.01
N VAL A 126 -2.94 -3.62 -1.82
CA VAL A 126 -4.30 -4.10 -1.48
C VAL A 126 -5.08 -3.07 -0.69
N GLY A 127 -4.49 -1.95 -0.32
CA GLY A 127 -5.21 -0.93 0.42
C GLY A 127 -4.35 0.23 0.83
N LEU A 128 -4.97 1.17 1.52
CA LEU A 128 -4.33 2.33 2.11
C LEU A 128 -4.95 2.67 3.48
N SER A 129 -4.21 3.39 4.30
CA SER A 129 -4.69 4.02 5.53
C SER A 129 -4.10 5.43 5.63
N ARG A 130 -4.80 6.34 6.28
CA ARG A 130 -4.36 7.71 6.58
C ARG A 130 -4.48 7.98 8.07
#